data_AF-A0A1U9QRN2-F1
#
_entry.id   AF-A0A1U9QRN2-F1
#
_cell.length_a   1.000
_cell.length_b   1.000
_cell.length_c   1.000
_cell.angle_alpha   90.00
_cell.angle_beta   90.00
_cell.angle_gamma   90.00
#
_symmetry.space_group_name_H-M   'P 1'
#
loop_
_entity.id
_entity.type
_entity.pdbx_description
1 polymer ?
#
loop_
_entity_poly.entity_id
_entity_poly.type
_entity_poly.pdbx_seq_one_letter_code
_entity_poly.pdbx_strand_id
1 'polypeptide(L)'
;MRHGRARAAALTLGAVLALAPVGATPDGCGDLTGGRLCVEGPVGGEGAFTTRYVRHGADDGEGPGPEVRLGYQRKDARITAFPGWFGTLRTEDGSAALTGTLDTAPGECVRGLLHHDGRDHVTEWLCSE
;
A
#
# COMPACT_ATOMS: atom_id res chain seq x y z
N MET A 1 58.05 12.24 46.21
CA MET A 1 56.75 12.93 45.98
C MET A 1 56.85 13.57 44.60
N ARG A 2 56.09 13.27 43.54
CA ARG A 2 54.64 13.07 43.38
C ARG A 2 54.40 12.15 42.15
N HIS A 3 53.45 11.23 42.26
CA HIS A 3 53.02 10.36 41.16
C HIS A 3 51.93 11.08 40.35
N GLY A 4 52.15 11.29 39.05
CA GLY A 4 51.15 11.84 38.14
C GLY A 4 50.34 10.73 37.48
N ARG A 5 49.14 10.45 38.01
CA ARG A 5 48.17 9.55 37.37
C ARG A 5 47.34 10.35 36.36
N ALA A 6 47.58 10.15 35.06
CA ALA A 6 46.69 10.63 34.02
C ALA A 6 45.79 9.47 33.56
N ARG A 7 44.50 9.55 33.92
CA ARG A 7 43.45 8.61 33.50
C ARG A 7 43.06 8.94 32.06
N ALA A 8 43.34 8.04 31.12
CA ALA A 8 42.83 8.16 29.76
C ALA A 8 41.34 7.81 29.75
N ALA A 9 40.49 8.81 29.46
CA ALA A 9 39.06 8.65 29.32
C ALA A 9 38.74 7.97 27.98
N ALA A 10 38.12 6.79 28.03
CA ALA A 10 37.63 6.09 26.85
C ALA A 10 36.30 6.74 26.39
N LEU A 11 36.31 7.34 25.20
CA LEU A 11 35.11 7.85 24.53
C LEU A 11 34.42 6.70 23.79
N THR A 12 33.38 6.13 24.38
CA THR A 12 32.47 5.22 23.67
C THR A 12 31.43 6.04 22.90
N LEU A 13 31.60 6.18 21.57
CA LEU A 13 30.51 6.64 20.71
C LEU A 13 29.47 5.51 20.59
N GLY A 14 28.35 5.64 21.30
CA GLY A 14 27.16 4.82 21.07
C GLY A 14 26.36 5.39 19.91
N ALA A 15 26.39 4.75 18.75
CA ALA A 15 25.49 5.08 17.65
C ALA A 15 24.09 4.55 17.96
N VAL A 16 23.15 5.46 18.26
CA VAL A 16 21.73 5.10 18.41
C VAL A 16 21.13 5.05 17.01
N LEU A 17 20.93 3.85 16.47
CA LEU A 17 20.11 3.63 15.28
C LEU A 17 18.64 3.82 15.69
N ALA A 18 18.10 5.01 15.44
CA ALA A 18 16.68 5.27 15.55
C ALA A 18 15.96 4.53 14.41
N LEU A 19 15.42 3.35 14.70
CA LEU A 19 14.42 2.71 13.85
C LEU A 19 13.18 3.60 13.92
N ALA A 20 12.93 4.39 12.88
CA ALA A 20 11.65 5.08 12.74
C ALA A 20 10.54 4.03 12.77
N PRO A 21 9.41 4.29 13.46
CA PRO A 21 8.26 3.39 13.38
C PRO A 21 7.85 3.34 11.91
N VAL A 22 8.00 2.16 11.30
CA VAL A 22 7.36 1.87 10.03
C VAL A 22 5.87 1.99 10.33
N GLY A 23 5.26 3.12 9.95
CA GLY A 23 3.86 3.38 10.22
C GLY A 23 3.04 2.19 9.70
N ALA A 24 2.13 1.68 10.51
CA ALA A 24 1.23 0.62 10.08
C ALA A 24 0.59 1.02 8.74
N THR A 25 0.53 0.08 7.81
CA THR A 25 -0.17 0.32 6.55
C THR A 25 -1.64 0.60 6.89
N PRO A 26 -2.23 1.72 6.44
CA PRO A 26 -3.64 2.02 6.72
C PRO A 26 -4.54 0.88 6.21
N ASP A 27 -5.68 0.68 6.87
CA ASP A 27 -6.66 -0.31 6.45
C ASP A 27 -7.04 -0.10 4.97
N GLY A 28 -7.12 -1.19 4.21
CA GLY A 28 -7.36 -1.14 2.77
C GLY A 28 -6.13 -0.80 1.92
N CYS A 29 -4.95 -0.60 2.52
CA CYS A 29 -3.69 -0.47 1.79
C CYS A 29 -2.83 -1.75 1.88
N GLY A 30 -1.87 -1.87 0.96
CA GLY A 30 -0.84 -2.89 0.93
C GLY A 30 0.42 -2.37 0.24
N ASP A 31 1.57 -2.52 0.90
CA ASP A 31 2.87 -2.17 0.35
C ASP A 31 3.36 -3.24 -0.64
N LEU A 32 3.85 -2.79 -1.79
CA LEU A 32 4.46 -3.57 -2.85
C LEU A 32 5.93 -3.16 -2.99
N THR A 33 6.76 -4.00 -3.60
CA THR A 33 8.17 -3.66 -3.84
C THR A 33 8.32 -2.34 -4.62
N GLY A 34 7.44 -2.09 -5.59
CA GLY A 34 7.49 -0.90 -6.46
C GLY A 34 6.59 0.27 -6.06
N GLY A 35 5.77 0.13 -5.02
CA GLY A 35 4.78 1.15 -4.67
C GLY A 35 3.80 0.70 -3.60
N ARG A 36 2.73 1.46 -3.41
CA ARG A 36 1.62 1.15 -2.49
C ARG A 36 0.32 1.05 -3.26
N LEU A 37 -0.47 0.03 -2.97
CA LEU A 37 -1.83 -0.13 -3.46
C LEU A 37 -2.79 0.16 -2.32
N CYS A 38 -3.83 0.96 -2.57
CA CYS A 38 -4.85 1.30 -1.59
C CYS A 38 -6.25 1.20 -2.21
N VAL A 39 -7.24 0.95 -1.37
CA VAL A 39 -8.65 1.06 -1.72
C VAL A 39 -9.36 2.08 -0.85
N GLU A 40 -10.36 2.74 -1.44
CA GLU A 40 -11.19 3.76 -0.78
C GLU A 40 -12.63 3.61 -1.26
N GLY A 41 -13.59 3.66 -0.34
CA GLY A 41 -15.01 3.56 -0.67
C GLY A 41 -15.79 2.72 0.35
N PRO A 42 -17.12 2.74 0.30
CA PRO A 42 -17.93 1.95 1.22
C PRO A 42 -17.81 0.45 0.91
N VAL A 43 -17.84 -0.35 1.97
CA VAL A 43 -18.08 -1.79 1.91
C VAL A 43 -19.30 -2.07 2.78
N GLY A 44 -20.20 -2.93 2.31
CA GLY A 44 -21.49 -3.21 2.97
C GLY A 44 -22.67 -2.42 2.41
N GLY A 45 -22.48 -1.68 1.33
CA GLY A 45 -23.55 -1.01 0.59
C GLY A 45 -23.12 -0.64 -0.84
N GLU A 46 -24.02 0.04 -1.54
CA GLU A 46 -23.75 0.62 -2.86
C GLU A 46 -22.94 1.92 -2.74
N GLY A 47 -21.87 2.07 -3.52
CA GLY A 47 -21.17 3.33 -3.64
C GLY A 47 -19.92 3.31 -4.52
N ALA A 48 -19.31 4.48 -4.65
CA ALA A 48 -18.07 4.64 -5.40
C ALA A 48 -16.89 3.99 -4.65
N PHE A 49 -16.21 3.08 -5.34
CA PHE A 49 -15.04 2.38 -4.83
C PHE A 49 -13.86 2.62 -5.75
N THR A 50 -12.75 3.06 -5.18
CA THR A 50 -11.52 3.44 -5.87
C THR A 50 -10.42 2.46 -5.51
N THR A 51 -9.63 2.06 -6.51
CA THR A 51 -8.34 1.40 -6.30
C THR A 51 -7.25 2.31 -6.84
N ARG A 52 -6.26 2.60 -5.99
CA ARG A 52 -5.17 3.54 -6.28
C ARG A 52 -3.83 2.88 -6.07
N TYR A 53 -2.97 2.99 -7.07
CA TYR A 53 -1.55 2.66 -7.00
C TYR A 53 -0.72 3.94 -6.96
N VAL A 54 0.26 3.97 -6.07
CA VAL A 54 1.28 5.02 -6.00
C VAL A 54 2.65 4.36 -6.08
N ARG A 55 3.45 4.74 -7.08
CA ARG A 55 4.81 4.25 -7.27
C ARG A 55 5.73 4.86 -6.20
N HIS A 56 6.64 4.07 -5.66
CA HIS A 56 7.72 4.62 -4.82
C HIS A 56 8.69 5.44 -5.66
N GLY A 57 9.26 6.51 -5.07
CA GLY A 57 10.17 7.42 -5.80
C GLY A 57 9.48 8.24 -6.90
N ALA A 58 8.15 8.40 -6.82
CA ALA A 58 7.40 9.28 -7.71
C ALA A 58 7.89 10.73 -7.67
N ASP A 59 8.31 11.20 -6.49
CA ASP A 59 8.77 12.57 -6.24
C ASP A 59 10.11 12.91 -6.91
N ASP A 60 10.85 11.89 -7.38
CA ASP A 60 12.17 12.06 -8.01
C ASP A 60 12.08 12.50 -9.49
N GLY A 61 10.88 12.85 -9.98
CA GLY A 61 10.67 13.41 -11.32
C GLY A 61 10.82 12.40 -12.46
N GLU A 62 10.80 11.10 -12.14
CA GLU A 62 10.87 10.04 -13.14
C GLU A 62 9.57 9.99 -13.95
N GLY A 63 9.70 9.95 -15.28
CA GLY A 63 8.62 10.12 -16.27
C GLY A 63 7.45 9.12 -16.18
N PRO A 64 6.63 8.99 -17.24
CA PRO A 64 5.41 8.18 -17.19
C PRO A 64 5.72 6.77 -16.70
N GLY A 65 4.98 6.33 -15.69
CA GLY A 65 5.22 5.06 -15.03
C GLY A 65 4.69 3.87 -15.83
N PRO A 66 4.64 2.67 -15.23
CA PRO A 66 4.13 1.50 -15.91
C PRO A 66 2.64 1.62 -16.24
N GLU A 67 2.21 0.87 -17.25
CA GLU A 67 0.79 0.56 -17.41
C GLU A 67 0.38 -0.49 -16.39
N VAL A 68 -0.72 -0.22 -15.69
CA VAL A 68 -1.25 -1.08 -14.63
C VAL A 68 -2.74 -1.30 -14.87
N ARG A 69 -3.22 -2.51 -14.58
CA ARG A 69 -4.65 -2.79 -14.56
C ARG A 69 -5.13 -2.79 -13.12
N LEU A 70 -6.11 -1.96 -12.80
CA LEU A 70 -6.64 -1.80 -11.46
C LEU A 70 -8.04 -2.39 -11.36
N GLY A 71 -8.32 -2.95 -10.20
CA GLY A 71 -9.57 -3.63 -9.91
C GLY A 71 -9.69 -3.96 -8.44
N TYR A 72 -10.57 -4.90 -8.15
CA TYR A 72 -10.91 -5.33 -6.81
C TYR A 72 -11.20 -6.82 -6.78
N GLN A 73 -11.17 -7.41 -5.59
CA GLN A 73 -11.76 -8.72 -5.34
C GLN A 73 -12.78 -8.59 -4.23
N ARG A 74 -13.84 -9.40 -4.31
CA ARG A 74 -14.90 -9.50 -3.30
C ARG A 74 -14.95 -10.88 -2.70
N LYS A 75 -15.22 -10.97 -1.40
CA LYS A 75 -15.58 -12.23 -0.75
C LYS A 75 -16.71 -12.03 0.24
N ASP A 76 -17.51 -13.07 0.41
CA ASP A 76 -18.42 -13.26 1.54
C ASP A 76 -18.42 -14.76 1.90
N ALA A 77 -19.42 -15.22 2.66
CA ALA A 77 -19.60 -16.63 2.96
C ALA A 77 -19.87 -17.52 1.73
N ARG A 78 -20.14 -16.93 0.54
CA ARG A 78 -20.58 -17.60 -0.69
C ARG A 78 -19.69 -17.31 -1.90
N ILE A 79 -19.04 -16.14 -1.95
CA ILE A 79 -18.22 -15.62 -3.04
C ILE A 79 -16.75 -15.88 -2.73
N THR A 80 -16.06 -16.53 -3.67
CA THR A 80 -14.63 -16.84 -3.59
C THR A 80 -13.82 -15.82 -4.39
N ALA A 81 -13.49 -14.67 -3.78
CA ALA A 81 -12.42 -13.74 -4.20
C ALA A 81 -12.24 -13.51 -5.73
N PHE A 82 -13.31 -13.46 -6.52
CA PHE A 82 -13.21 -13.29 -7.96
C PHE A 82 -12.79 -11.86 -8.32
N PRO A 83 -11.90 -11.68 -9.31
CA PRO A 83 -11.44 -10.36 -9.71
C PRO A 83 -12.51 -9.63 -10.54
N GLY A 84 -12.88 -8.44 -10.07
CA GLY A 84 -13.51 -7.40 -10.87
C GLY A 84 -12.46 -6.38 -11.32
N TRP A 85 -12.50 -5.94 -12.56
CA TRP A 85 -11.53 -5.00 -13.12
C TRP A 85 -12.21 -3.70 -13.51
N PHE A 86 -11.67 -2.57 -13.03
CA PHE A 86 -12.13 -1.25 -13.47
C PHE A 86 -11.56 -0.90 -14.84
N GLY A 87 -10.29 -1.26 -15.10
CA GLY A 87 -9.65 -0.97 -16.38
C GLY A 87 -8.12 -0.97 -16.28
N THR A 88 -7.50 -0.53 -17.37
CA THR A 88 -6.05 -0.40 -17.51
C THR A 88 -5.73 1.06 -17.79
N LEU A 89 -4.71 1.59 -17.11
CA LEU A 89 -4.24 2.95 -17.31
C LEU A 89 -2.72 3.05 -17.13
N ARG A 90 -2.14 4.04 -17.80
CA ARG A 90 -0.76 4.42 -17.59
C ARG A 90 -0.64 5.14 -16.24
N THR A 91 0.39 4.82 -15.48
CA THR A 91 0.74 5.57 -14.27
C THR A 91 1.25 6.96 -14.69
N GLU A 92 0.57 8.01 -14.25
CA GLU A 92 0.91 9.41 -14.52
C GLU A 92 1.27 10.11 -13.20
N ASP A 93 2.32 10.94 -13.22
CA ASP A 93 2.86 11.61 -12.03
C ASP A 93 3.08 10.65 -10.85
N GLY A 94 3.52 9.42 -11.18
CA GLY A 94 3.77 8.36 -10.21
C GLY A 94 2.52 7.72 -9.59
N SER A 95 1.31 8.00 -10.07
CA SER A 95 0.09 7.39 -9.57
C SER A 95 -0.86 6.90 -10.67
N ALA A 96 -1.70 5.93 -10.32
CA ALA A 96 -2.79 5.45 -11.15
C ALA A 96 -3.99 5.18 -10.24
N ALA A 97 -5.17 5.67 -10.60
CA ALA A 97 -6.39 5.41 -9.86
C ALA A 97 -7.55 5.15 -10.82
N LEU A 98 -8.38 4.16 -10.49
CA LEU A 98 -9.64 3.91 -11.16
C LEU A 98 -10.75 3.74 -10.13
N THR A 99 -11.93 4.24 -10.48
CA THR A 99 -13.12 4.22 -9.63
C THR A 99 -14.27 3.60 -10.40
N GLY A 100 -15.08 2.79 -9.73
CA GLY A 100 -16.37 2.32 -10.23
C GLY A 100 -17.38 2.22 -9.09
N THR A 101 -18.65 2.00 -9.43
CA THR A 101 -19.69 1.74 -8.43
C THR A 101 -19.69 0.26 -8.08
N LEU A 102 -19.59 -0.06 -6.79
CA LEU A 102 -19.79 -1.40 -6.27
C LEU A 102 -21.06 -1.44 -5.43
N ASP A 103 -21.86 -2.48 -5.65
CA ASP A 103 -22.97 -2.87 -4.78
C ASP A 103 -22.53 -4.08 -3.96
N THR A 104 -22.06 -3.79 -2.73
CA THR A 104 -21.59 -4.79 -1.76
C THR A 104 -22.65 -4.98 -0.69
N ALA A 105 -22.88 -6.22 -0.24
CA ALA A 105 -23.79 -6.49 0.86
C ALA A 105 -23.09 -6.41 2.23
N PRO A 106 -23.84 -6.19 3.34
CA PRO A 106 -23.29 -6.35 4.68
C PRO A 106 -22.66 -7.74 4.89
N GLY A 107 -21.50 -7.77 5.52
CA GLY A 107 -20.66 -8.95 5.70
C GLY A 107 -19.73 -9.27 4.51
N GLU A 108 -19.76 -8.47 3.43
CA GLU A 108 -18.78 -8.58 2.36
C GLU A 108 -17.44 -7.95 2.76
N CYS A 109 -16.37 -8.47 2.16
CA CYS A 109 -15.06 -7.84 2.16
C CYS A 109 -14.60 -7.56 0.74
N VAL A 110 -13.93 -6.43 0.56
CA VAL A 110 -13.30 -6.00 -0.69
C VAL A 110 -11.81 -5.83 -0.46
N ARG A 111 -10.98 -6.13 -1.45
CA ARG A 111 -9.57 -5.75 -1.47
C ARG A 111 -9.18 -5.21 -2.84
N GLY A 112 -8.16 -4.36 -2.87
CA GLY A 112 -7.61 -3.83 -4.12
C GLY A 112 -6.85 -4.90 -4.88
N LEU A 113 -6.86 -4.78 -6.20
CA LEU A 113 -6.15 -5.65 -7.12
C LEU A 113 -5.40 -4.79 -8.15
N LEU A 114 -4.12 -5.11 -8.32
CA LEU A 114 -3.26 -4.55 -9.36
C LEU A 114 -2.68 -5.70 -10.18
N HIS A 115 -2.81 -5.63 -11.50
CA HIS A 115 -2.07 -6.50 -12.41
C HIS A 115 -1.02 -5.69 -13.15
N HIS A 116 0.22 -6.15 -13.09
CA HIS A 116 1.35 -5.57 -13.79
C HIS A 116 2.41 -6.64 -14.06
N ASP A 117 3.00 -6.62 -15.26
CA ASP A 117 4.07 -7.56 -15.67
C ASP A 117 3.73 -9.04 -15.42
N GLY A 118 2.48 -9.43 -15.73
CA GLY A 118 2.00 -10.80 -15.56
C GLY A 118 1.77 -11.23 -14.11
N ARG A 119 1.85 -10.31 -13.15
CA ARG A 119 1.68 -10.58 -11.71
C ARG A 119 0.50 -9.83 -11.13
N ASP A 120 -0.23 -10.53 -10.27
CA ASP A 120 -1.30 -9.95 -9.47
C ASP A 120 -0.78 -9.57 -8.08
N HIS A 121 -1.13 -8.36 -7.65
CA HIS A 121 -0.86 -7.82 -6.34
C HIS A 121 -2.18 -7.42 -5.69
N VAL A 122 -2.33 -7.71 -4.40
CA VAL A 122 -3.57 -7.45 -3.67
C VAL A 122 -3.30 -6.74 -2.36
N THR A 123 -4.24 -5.90 -1.92
CA THR A 123 -4.22 -5.33 -0.58
C THR A 123 -4.75 -6.33 0.45
N GLU A 124 -4.69 -5.96 1.73
CA GLU A 124 -5.50 -6.60 2.75
C GLU A 124 -7.01 -6.42 2.50
N TRP A 125 -7.81 -7.25 3.14
CA TRP A 125 -9.27 -7.21 3.04
C TRP A 125 -9.83 -6.07 3.89
N LEU A 126 -10.59 -5.17 3.26
CA LEU A 126 -11.46 -4.21 3.91
C LEU A 126 -12.87 -4.83 4.01
N CYS A 127 -13.34 -5.11 5.22
CA CYS A 127 -14.64 -5.74 5.45
C CYS A 127 -15.64 -4.73 6.01
N SER A 128 -16.90 -4.85 5.63
CA SER A 128 -17.98 -4.18 6.37
C SER A 128 -18.10 -4.80 7.75
N GLU A 129 -18.15 -3.98 8.80
CA GLU A 129 -18.46 -4.44 10.16
C GLU A 129 -19.89 -5.00 10.29
#